data_AF-A0A9E5EF24-F1
#
_entry.id   AF-A0A9E5EF24-F1
#
_cell.length_a   1.000
_cell.length_b   1.000
_cell.length_c   1.000
_cell.angle_alpha   90.00
_cell.angle_beta   90.00
_cell.angle_gamma   90.00
#
_symmetry.space_group_name_H-M   'P 1'
#
loop_
_entity.id
_entity.type
_entity.pdbx_description
1 polymer ?
#
loop_
_entity_poly.entity_id
_entity_poly.type
_entity_poly.pdbx_seq_one_letter_code
_entity_poly.pdbx_strand_id
1 'polypeptide(L)' 'VRMLGDGSAEFTKKLGMEFDLTARGLGVRSQRYAMIVDNGVVKHLALEAPGKFEVSDAANTLKHL' A
#
# COMPACT_ATOMS: atom_id res chain seq x y z
N VAL A 1 -16.11 5.42 -1.56
CA VAL A 1 -15.04 4.43 -1.85
C VAL A 1 -14.81 4.41 -3.36
N ARG A 2 -13.56 4.36 -3.84
CA ARG A 2 -13.21 4.20 -5.26
C ARG A 2 -12.11 3.16 -5.39
N MET A 3 -12.08 2.43 -6.50
CA MET A 3 -11.00 1.49 -6.83
C MET A 3 -10.12 2.13 -7.91
N LEU A 4 -8.80 2.12 -7.70
CA LEU A 4 -7.82 2.69 -8.64
C LEU A 4 -6.94 1.57 -9.19
N GLY A 5 -6.83 1.46 -10.50
CA GLY A 5 -6.01 0.46 -11.16
C GLY A 5 -4.59 0.97 -11.42
N ASP A 6 -3.59 0.32 -10.83
CA ASP A 6 -2.16 0.51 -11.10
C ASP A 6 -1.60 -0.71 -11.88
N GLY A 7 -2.13 -0.95 -13.08
CA GLY A 7 -1.87 -2.18 -13.84
C GLY A 7 -0.41 -2.36 -14.28
N SER A 8 0.30 -1.26 -14.51
CA SER A 8 1.75 -1.25 -14.84
C SER A 8 2.66 -1.24 -13.60
N ALA A 9 2.07 -1.21 -12.40
CA ALA A 9 2.74 -1.03 -11.11
C ALA A 9 3.63 0.24 -11.05
N GLU A 10 3.32 1.27 -11.85
CA GLU A 10 4.18 2.45 -11.96
C GLU A 10 4.13 3.29 -10.68
N PHE A 11 2.93 3.47 -10.13
CA PHE A 11 2.76 4.20 -8.87
C PHE A 11 3.41 3.44 -7.72
N THR A 12 3.14 2.14 -7.63
CA THR A 12 3.73 1.25 -6.62
C THR A 12 5.25 1.29 -6.62
N LYS A 13 5.89 1.18 -7.81
CA LYS A 13 7.35 1.27 -7.97
C LYS A 13 7.91 2.63 -7.59
N LYS A 14 7.22 3.72 -7.97
CA LYS A 14 7.63 5.09 -7.59
C LYS A 14 7.58 5.32 -6.09
N LEU A 15 6.73 4.58 -5.36
CA LEU A 15 6.69 4.59 -3.90
C LEU A 15 7.72 3.66 -3.24
N GLY A 16 8.40 2.80 -4.00
CA GLY A 16 9.27 1.75 -3.44
C GLY A 16 8.49 0.66 -2.70
N MET A 17 7.21 0.47 -3.04
CA MET A 17 6.29 -0.46 -2.37
C MET A 17 6.05 -1.73 -3.18
N GLU A 18 6.88 -2.00 -4.17
CA GLU A 18 6.82 -3.24 -4.94
C GLU A 18 7.14 -4.46 -4.07
N PHE A 19 6.48 -5.56 -4.40
CA PHE A 19 6.71 -6.87 -3.83
C PHE A 19 6.68 -7.90 -4.93
N ASP A 20 7.82 -8.55 -5.17
CA ASP A 20 7.93 -9.58 -6.19
C ASP A 20 7.33 -10.90 -5.68
N LEU A 21 6.19 -11.26 -6.28
CA LEU A 21 5.49 -12.51 -6.04
C LEU A 21 5.47 -13.39 -7.30
N THR A 22 6.44 -13.21 -8.21
CA THR A 22 6.57 -14.00 -9.44
C THR A 22 6.69 -15.49 -9.18
N ALA A 23 7.44 -15.89 -8.14
CA ALA A 23 7.55 -17.29 -7.72
C ALA A 23 6.20 -17.92 -7.30
N ARG A 24 5.21 -17.09 -6.94
CA ARG A 24 3.83 -17.51 -6.60
C ARG A 24 2.84 -17.30 -7.76
N GLY A 25 3.33 -16.97 -8.97
CA GLY A 25 2.51 -16.73 -10.16
C GLY A 25 1.72 -15.42 -10.15
N LEU A 26 2.04 -14.48 -9.26
CA LEU A 26 1.28 -13.23 -9.10
C LEU A 26 1.96 -12.00 -9.72
N GLY A 27 3.21 -12.14 -10.16
CA GLY A 27 4.05 -11.05 -10.68
C GLY A 27 4.44 -10.04 -9.60
N VAL A 28 4.78 -8.83 -10.03
CA VAL A 28 5.06 -7.70 -9.12
C VAL A 28 3.75 -7.13 -8.60
N ARG A 29 3.63 -7.05 -7.28
CA ARG A 29 2.46 -6.53 -6.56
C ARG A 29 2.83 -5.34 -5.69
N SER A 30 1.82 -4.67 -5.16
CA SER A 30 2.00 -3.68 -4.11
C SER A 30 2.00 -4.35 -2.75
N GLN A 31 2.91 -3.94 -1.87
CA GLN A 31 2.87 -4.29 -0.45
C GLN A 31 1.55 -3.83 0.18
N ARG A 32 1.14 -4.45 1.28
CA ARG A 32 -0.06 -4.02 1.99
C ARG A 32 0.28 -2.80 2.84
N TYR A 33 -0.40 -1.69 2.60
CA TYR A 33 -0.25 -0.48 3.39
C TYR A 33 -1.54 0.36 3.41
N ALA A 34 -1.60 1.29 4.36
CA ALA A 34 -2.52 2.42 4.35
C ALA A 34 -1.73 3.73 4.38
N MET A 35 -2.23 4.76 3.70
CA MET A 35 -1.61 6.08 3.74
C MET A 35 -2.66 7.18 3.86
N ILE A 36 -2.35 8.21 4.65
CA ILE A 36 -3.11 9.47 4.70
C ILE A 36 -2.31 10.50 3.91
N VAL A 37 -2.91 11.03 2.85
CA VAL A 37 -2.29 12.02 1.97
C VAL A 37 -3.12 13.29 2.01
N ASP A 38 -2.45 14.40 2.30
CA ASP A 38 -3.02 15.75 2.31
C ASP A 38 -2.21 16.64 1.36
N ASN A 39 -2.90 17.19 0.36
CA ASN A 39 -2.32 18.04 -0.68
C ASN A 39 -1.06 17.45 -1.34
N GLY A 40 -1.10 16.15 -1.66
CA GLY A 40 0.01 15.43 -2.29
C GLY A 40 1.17 15.08 -1.34
N VAL A 41 1.07 15.41 -0.05
CA VAL A 41 2.07 15.06 0.97
C VAL A 41 1.55 13.90 1.81
N VAL A 42 2.36 12.85 1.95
CA VAL A 42 2.06 11.72 2.85
C VAL A 42 2.24 12.19 4.30
N LYS A 43 1.14 12.21 5.07
CA LYS A 43 1.13 12.58 6.49
C LYS A 43 1.29 11.37 7.41
N HIS A 44 0.79 10.23 6.98
CA HIS A 44 0.92 8.97 7.69
C HIS A 44 1.05 7.82 6.70
N LEU A 45 1.90 6.85 7.03
CA LEU A 45 2.12 5.63 6.27
C LEU A 45 2.20 4.46 7.24
N ALA A 46 1.27 3.51 7.10
CA ALA A 46 1.23 2.26 7.84
C ALA A 46 1.54 1.11 6.88
N LEU A 47 2.81 0.71 6.81
CA LEU A 47 3.28 -0.41 5.99
C LEU A 47 3.27 -1.71 6.81
N GLU A 48 2.76 -2.78 6.23
CA GLU A 48 2.73 -4.09 6.87
C GLU A 48 4.05 -4.83 6.72
N ALA A 49 4.38 -5.63 7.74
CA ALA A 49 5.39 -6.67 7.57
C ALA A 49 4.90 -7.75 6.59
N PRO A 50 5.81 -8.49 5.92
CA PRO A 50 5.42 -9.52 4.96
C PRO A 50 4.44 -10.54 5.54
N GLY A 51 3.27 -10.66 4.91
CA GLY A 51 2.21 -11.59 5.32
C GLY A 51 1.37 -11.14 6.52
N LYS A 52 1.58 -9.93 7.04
CA LYS A 52 0.81 -9.37 8.16
C LYS A 52 -0.34 -8.48 7.72
N PHE A 53 -1.22 -8.21 8.69
CA PHE A 53 -2.34 -7.27 8.61
C PHE A 53 -2.67 -6.76 10.01
N GLU A 54 -1.82 -5.88 10.54
CA GLU A 54 -1.90 -5.43 11.93
C GLU A 54 -2.03 -3.90 12.04
N VAL A 55 -1.65 -3.14 11.00
CA VAL A 55 -1.53 -1.67 11.05
C VAL A 55 -2.26 -0.94 9.92
N SER A 56 -2.57 -1.61 8.82
CA SER A 56 -3.14 -1.02 7.60
C SER A 56 -4.67 -1.10 7.48
N ASP A 57 -5.35 -1.56 8.52
CA ASP A 57 -6.81 -1.60 8.55
C ASP A 57 -7.42 -0.21 8.75
N ALA A 58 -8.73 -0.11 8.45
CA ALA A 58 -9.45 1.15 8.56
C ALA A 58 -9.56 1.67 9.99
N ALA A 59 -9.66 0.80 11.00
CA ALA A 59 -9.81 1.22 12.39
C ALA A 59 -8.50 1.80 12.94
N ASN A 60 -7.34 1.24 12.56
CA ASN A 60 -6.04 1.85 12.86
C ASN A 60 -5.83 3.15 12.08
N THR A 61 -6.19 3.20 10.80
CA THR A 61 -6.08 4.43 9.99
C THR A 61 -6.89 5.59 10.59
N LEU A 62 -8.10 5.32 11.10
CA LEU A 62 -8.99 6.34 11.68
C LEU A 62 -8.38 7.02 12.93
N LYS A 63 -7.48 6.36 13.66
CA LYS A 63 -6.81 6.95 14.83
C LYS A 63 -5.78 8.03 14.45
N HIS A 64 -5.46 8.15 13.17
CA HIS A 64 -4.48 9.09 12.63
C HIS A 64 -5.10 10.23 11.80
N LEU A 65 -6.44 10.30 11.76
CA LEU A 65 -7.22 11.42 11.20
C LEU A 65 -7.53 12.45 12.28
#